data_AF-A0AAE7E764-F1
#
_entry.id   AF-A0AAE7E764-F1
#
_cell.length_a   1.000
_cell.length_b   1.000
_cell.length_c   1.000
_cell.angle_alpha   90.00
_cell.angle_beta   90.00
_cell.angle_gamma   90.00
#
_symmetry.space_group_name_H-M   'P 1'
#
loop_
_entity.id
_entity.type
_entity.pdbx_description
1 polymer ?
#
loop_
_entity_poly.entity_id
_entity_poly.type
_entity_poly.pdbx_seq_one_letter_code
_entity_poly.pdbx_strand_id
1 'polypeptide(L)' 'MSKLNNGEPSLNKIDDYNGNESKQKRNTVRLVIILCLVVGGLIAYFKATSAPSDYVGTNEQPGISTTK' A
#
# COMPACT_ATOMS: atom_id res chain seq x y z
N MET A 1 50.98 0.61 -10.75
CA MET A 1 49.98 1.19 -9.81
C MET A 1 49.02 2.05 -10.61
N SER A 2 47.75 1.67 -10.78
CA SER A 2 46.73 2.58 -11.36
C SER A 2 45.27 2.16 -11.14
N LYS A 3 44.97 1.26 -10.19
CA LYS A 3 43.57 0.86 -9.90
C LYS A 3 42.84 1.75 -8.87
N LEU A 4 43.47 2.82 -8.37
CA LEU A 4 42.87 3.71 -7.36
C LEU A 4 42.31 5.05 -7.91
N ASN A 5 42.59 5.43 -9.18
CA ASN A 5 42.14 6.71 -9.73
C ASN A 5 40.87 6.66 -10.61
N ASN A 6 40.13 5.54 -10.62
CA ASN A 6 38.86 5.41 -11.35
C ASN A 6 37.63 5.48 -10.42
N GLY A 7 37.84 5.83 -9.14
CA GLY A 7 37.07 5.29 -8.01
C GLY A 7 36.17 6.23 -7.22
N GLU A 8 36.00 7.50 -7.57
CA GLU A 8 35.03 8.34 -6.83
C GLU A 8 33.59 8.02 -7.29
N PRO A 9 32.69 7.65 -6.36
CA PRO A 9 31.27 7.57 -6.65
C PRO A 9 30.76 8.96 -7.01
N SER A 10 30.25 9.12 -8.23
CA SER A 10 29.59 10.36 -8.66
C SER A 10 28.10 10.11 -8.81
N LEU A 11 27.28 11.16 -8.65
CA LEU A 11 25.82 11.06 -8.72
C LEU A 11 25.36 10.41 -10.05
N ASN A 12 26.06 10.71 -11.15
CA ASN A 12 25.76 10.15 -12.47
C ASN A 12 26.10 8.65 -12.63
N LYS A 13 26.81 8.03 -11.67
CA LYS A 13 27.04 6.57 -11.65
C LYS A 13 25.91 5.80 -10.99
N ILE A 14 24.96 6.49 -10.35
CA ILE A 14 23.76 5.90 -9.77
C ILE A 14 22.74 5.70 -10.90
N ASP A 15 22.19 4.49 -11.00
CA ASP A 15 21.36 4.05 -12.13
C ASP A 15 19.98 4.71 -12.20
N ASP A 16 19.43 5.14 -11.07
CA ASP A 16 18.15 5.85 -10.98
C ASP A 16 18.28 7.35 -10.67
N TYR A 17 19.48 7.92 -10.79
CA TYR A 17 19.70 9.35 -10.62
C TYR A 17 19.19 10.14 -11.84
N ASN A 18 18.61 11.31 -11.59
CA ASN A 18 18.20 12.28 -12.61
C ASN A 18 17.26 11.71 -13.71
N GLY A 19 16.29 10.87 -13.34
CA GLY A 19 15.31 10.33 -14.29
C GLY A 19 15.83 9.17 -15.16
N ASN A 20 17.04 8.67 -14.88
CA ASN A 20 17.68 7.62 -15.65
C ASN A 20 17.17 6.20 -15.31
N GLU A 21 16.17 6.07 -14.44
CA GLU A 21 15.60 4.78 -14.12
C GLU A 21 15.01 4.08 -15.35
N SER A 22 15.10 2.75 -15.36
CA SER A 22 14.54 1.95 -16.46
C SER A 22 13.01 2.07 -16.51
N LYS A 23 12.44 1.98 -17.72
CA LYS A 23 10.97 1.95 -17.91
C LYS A 23 10.32 0.82 -17.12
N GLN A 24 10.99 -0.33 -17.03
CA GLN A 24 10.53 -1.47 -16.22
C GLN A 24 10.45 -1.10 -14.74
N LYS A 25 11.49 -0.49 -14.16
CA LYS A 25 11.49 -0.04 -12.76
C LYS A 25 10.34 0.93 -12.47
N ARG A 26 10.13 1.93 -13.33
CA ARG A 26 8.99 2.86 -13.20
C ARG A 26 7.65 2.15 -13.24
N ASN A 27 7.47 1.23 -14.18
CA ASN A 27 6.21 0.51 -14.33
C ASN A 27 5.95 -0.41 -13.13
N THR A 28 6.97 -1.07 -12.60
CA THR A 28 6.85 -1.86 -11.36
C THR A 28 6.42 -1.00 -10.19
N VAL A 29 7.07 0.16 -9.97
CA VAL A 29 6.68 1.08 -8.89
C VAL A 29 5.24 1.56 -9.06
N ARG A 30 4.84 1.94 -10.27
CA ARG A 30 3.45 2.34 -10.57
C ARG A 30 2.46 1.21 -10.30
N LEU A 31 2.78 -0.02 -10.67
CA LEU A 31 1.94 -1.20 -10.42
C LEU A 31 1.74 -1.40 -8.91
N VAL A 32 2.81 -1.31 -8.12
CA VAL A 32 2.73 -1.43 -6.65
C VAL A 32 1.83 -0.34 -6.07
N ILE A 33 1.99 0.91 -6.51
CA ILE A 33 1.12 2.01 -6.06
C ILE A 33 -0.34 1.73 -6.40
N ILE A 34 -0.64 1.33 -7.64
CA ILE A 34 -2.00 0.99 -8.07
C ILE A 34 -2.57 -0.16 -7.24
N LEU A 35 -1.77 -1.20 -6.97
CA LEU A 35 -2.18 -2.33 -6.14
C LEU A 35 -2.57 -1.87 -4.73
N CYS A 36 -1.74 -1.04 -4.10
CA CYS A 36 -2.03 -0.48 -2.77
C CYS A 36 -3.32 0.35 -2.77
N LEU A 37 -3.53 1.17 -3.80
CA LEU A 37 -4.75 1.98 -3.92
C LEU A 37 -6.00 1.11 -4.12
N VAL A 38 -5.92 0.05 -4.93
CA VAL A 38 -7.03 -0.88 -5.15
C VAL A 38 -7.36 -1.63 -3.86
N VAL A 39 -6.36 -2.22 -3.19
CA VAL A 39 -6.58 -2.95 -1.93
C VAL A 39 -7.12 -2.02 -0.85
N GLY A 40 -6.52 -0.84 -0.69
CA GLY A 40 -7.00 0.17 0.26
C GLY A 40 -8.42 0.63 -0.05
N GLY A 41 -8.74 0.87 -1.33
CA GLY A 41 -10.07 1.22 -1.79
C GLY A 41 -11.10 0.13 -1.53
N LEU A 42 -10.76 -1.14 -1.75
CA LEU A 42 -11.64 -2.28 -1.46
C LEU A 42 -11.93 -2.40 0.04
N ILE A 43 -10.90 -2.31 0.89
CA ILE A 43 -11.08 -2.36 2.35
C ILE A 43 -11.95 -1.18 2.83
N ALA A 44 -11.68 0.03 2.32
CA ALA A 44 -12.47 1.21 2.65
C ALA A 44 -13.92 1.07 2.20
N TYR A 45 -14.16 0.56 0.99
CA TYR A 45 -15.50 0.28 0.47
C TYR A 45 -16.26 -0.69 1.39
N PHE A 46 -15.67 -1.85 1.71
CA PHE A 46 -16.32 -2.83 2.57
C PHE A 46 -16.63 -2.28 3.96
N LYS A 47 -15.72 -1.49 4.56
CA LYS A 47 -15.97 -0.81 5.84
C LYS A 47 -17.07 0.23 5.77
N ALA A 48 -17.18 0.97 4.67
CA ALA A 48 -18.21 1.97 4.49
C ALA A 48 -19.60 1.33 4.27
N THR A 49 -19.65 0.16 3.64
CA THR A 49 -20.90 -0.55 3.34
C THR A 49 -21.31 -1.57 4.41
N SER A 50 -20.42 -1.93 5.34
CA SER A 50 -20.77 -2.83 6.43
C SER A 50 -21.74 -2.15 7.37
N ALA A 51 -22.96 -2.68 7.46
CA ALA A 51 -23.90 -2.28 8.51
C ALA A 51 -23.27 -2.63 9.87
N PRO A 52 -23.21 -1.68 10.82
CA PRO A 52 -22.82 -1.99 12.20
C PRO A 52 -23.74 -3.08 12.75
N SER A 53 -23.18 -4.05 13.48
CA SER A 53 -24.02 -5.00 14.22
C SER A 53 -24.64 -4.25 15.40
N ASP A 54 -25.90 -3.87 15.29
CA ASP A 54 -26.67 -3.19 16.36
C ASP A 54 -27.03 -4.14 17.53
N TYR A 55 -26.39 -5.32 17.63
CA TYR A 55 -26.64 -6.24 18.73
C TYR A 55 -26.00 -5.74 20.02
N VAL A 56 -26.85 -5.21 20.90
CA VAL A 56 -26.50 -4.90 22.28
C VAL A 56 -26.93 -6.11 23.12
N GLY A 57 -25.99 -6.98 23.48
CA GLY A 57 -26.26 -8.15 24.32
C GLY A 57 -25.07 -9.10 24.40
N THR A 58 -25.09 -10.02 25.37
CA THR A 58 -24.21 -11.19 25.43
C THR A 58 -25.03 -12.45 25.14
N ASN A 59 -24.40 -13.61 24.94
CA ASN A 59 -25.14 -14.88 24.83
C ASN A 59 -25.92 -15.21 26.11
N GLU A 60 -25.42 -14.75 27.25
CA GLU A 60 -26.00 -14.94 28.59
C GLU A 60 -27.12 -13.92 28.88
N GLN A 61 -27.03 -12.71 28.29
CA GLN A 61 -28.00 -11.62 28.43
C GLN A 61 -28.24 -10.97 27.05
N PRO A 62 -29.14 -11.52 26.23
CA PRO A 62 -29.59 -10.81 25.04
C PRO A 62 -30.22 -9.49 25.49
N GLY A 63 -29.80 -8.36 24.92
CA GLY A 63 -30.38 -7.06 25.28
C GLY A 63 -31.79 -6.88 24.70
N ILE A 64 -32.13 -5.68 24.22
CA ILE A 64 -33.50 -5.37 23.80
C ILE A 64 -33.88 -6.20 22.57
N SER A 65 -34.86 -7.09 22.73
CA SER A 65 -35.44 -7.85 21.64
C SER A 65 -36.41 -6.96 20.85
N THR A 66 -35.96 -6.44 19.70
CA THR A 66 -36.84 -5.72 18.77
C THR A 66 -37.48 -6.69 17.80
N THR A 67 -38.42 -7.49 18.29
CA THR A 67 -39.34 -8.25 17.42
C THR A 67 -40.21 -7.24 16.66
N LYS A 68 -40.23 -7.33 15.32
CA LYS A 68 -41.29 -6.73 14.51
C LYS A 68 -42.52 -7.61 14.50
#